data_AF-A0A9W4NR96-F1
#
_entry.id   AF-A0A9W4NR96-F1
#
_cell.length_a   1.000
_cell.length_b   1.000
_cell.length_c   1.000
_cell.angle_alpha   90.00
_cell.angle_beta   90.00
_cell.angle_gamma   90.00
#
_symmetry.space_group_name_H-M   'P 1'
#
loop_
_entity.id
_entity.type
_entity.pdbx_description
1 polymer ?
#
loop_
_entity_poly.entity_id
_entity_poly.type
_entity_poly.pdbx_seq_one_letter_code
_entity_poly.pdbx_strand_id
1 'polypeptide(L)'
;MPPNSTLRSGESLFACDFPGCSSRYRRKEHLKRHQANHERQGNVPCPHCDQKLTRKKLPASRSLKACSACRQRKEICEGGSPCKACEQREIDCSLVEQSSPAGHPGRNQSGPEIPESPSIHDYVKIYFDHFHPEWPFLHESTFDPAKEPGVLVQSVVMLGMWAQGSRSSKNAAIALHSRLASAIQGQRSQWDHSKAEPDQIIGIKWPIATYQSVLLQVIFSIFTTRDSGGVDFGLRHRIPAEDYSLLTALVQSCRNLGIFSYPEMLTQYPAGTPITMIWVGVEEMKRFALALYKVTHICTTVERQTNASEKLMTVADLAFSMPYSDEAWNLSKETEGQTLSKATAQASQKRDGDNEKWINSSFTTLNDPEVSFDWI
;
A
#
# COMPACT_ATOMS: atom_id res chain seq x y z
N MET A 1 -49.53 4.00 35.18
CA MET A 1 -49.53 2.77 36.00
C MET A 1 -50.78 1.95 35.65
N PRO A 2 -50.77 0.62 35.82
CA PRO A 2 -50.87 -0.44 34.78
C PRO A 2 -52.26 -1.18 34.90
N PRO A 3 -52.53 -2.49 34.57
CA PRO A 3 -51.66 -3.60 34.15
C PRO A 3 -52.22 -4.70 33.17
N ASN A 4 -51.28 -5.60 32.83
CA ASN A 4 -51.36 -7.07 32.71
C ASN A 4 -51.99 -7.82 31.50
N SER A 5 -51.07 -8.40 30.71
CA SER A 5 -50.91 -9.84 30.44
C SER A 5 -52.13 -10.69 30.05
N THR A 6 -52.05 -11.31 28.87
CA THR A 6 -52.37 -12.74 28.69
C THR A 6 -51.77 -13.31 27.41
N LEU A 7 -51.30 -14.54 27.53
CA LEU A 7 -50.60 -15.37 26.55
C LEU A 7 -51.43 -15.70 25.29
N ARG A 8 -50.73 -15.94 24.17
CA ARG A 8 -51.02 -17.00 23.19
C ARG A 8 -49.69 -17.59 22.69
N SER A 9 -49.28 -18.77 23.18
CA SER A 9 -49.58 -20.12 22.64
C SER A 9 -48.63 -20.57 21.52
N GLY A 10 -47.58 -21.30 21.93
CA GLY A 10 -46.95 -22.45 21.24
C GLY A 10 -46.64 -22.38 19.74
N GLU A 11 -45.45 -21.90 19.37
CA GLU A 11 -44.76 -22.41 18.17
C GLU A 11 -43.72 -23.45 18.61
N SER A 12 -43.94 -24.71 18.25
CA SER A 12 -42.99 -25.80 18.47
C SER A 12 -41.70 -25.55 17.67
N LEU A 13 -40.69 -25.00 18.33
CA LEU A 13 -39.34 -24.87 17.77
C LEU A 13 -38.66 -26.24 17.70
N PHE A 14 -38.35 -26.69 16.48
CA PHE A 14 -37.60 -27.92 16.20
C PHE A 14 -36.13 -27.74 16.62
N ALA A 15 -35.70 -28.45 17.66
CA ALA A 15 -34.35 -28.39 18.20
C ALA A 15 -33.43 -29.44 17.56
N CYS A 16 -32.13 -29.15 17.52
CA CYS A 16 -31.12 -30.10 17.07
C CYS A 16 -30.70 -31.04 18.21
N ASP A 17 -30.74 -32.34 17.95
CA ASP A 17 -30.41 -33.38 18.93
C ASP A 17 -28.91 -33.75 18.94
N PHE A 18 -28.05 -33.00 18.24
CA PHE A 18 -26.61 -33.30 18.17
C PHE A 18 -25.89 -32.92 19.47
N PRO A 19 -25.06 -33.80 20.08
CA PRO A 19 -24.38 -33.53 21.34
C PRO A 19 -23.54 -32.24 21.29
N GLY A 20 -23.85 -31.28 22.17
CA GLY A 20 -23.18 -29.98 22.21
C GLY A 20 -23.71 -28.93 21.22
N CYS A 21 -24.81 -29.20 20.52
CA CYS A 21 -25.49 -28.22 19.66
C CYS A 21 -26.81 -27.74 20.27
N SER A 22 -26.94 -26.44 20.54
CA SER A 22 -28.15 -25.82 21.12
C SER A 22 -29.05 -25.12 20.08
N SER A 23 -28.89 -25.41 18.79
CA SER A 23 -29.60 -24.71 17.71
C SER A 23 -31.07 -25.14 17.62
N ARG A 24 -31.99 -24.16 17.54
CA ARG A 24 -33.44 -24.38 17.42
C ARG A 24 -34.02 -23.58 16.26
N TYR A 25 -34.97 -24.18 15.54
CA TYR A 25 -35.54 -23.61 14.31
C TYR A 25 -37.06 -23.65 14.32
N ARG A 26 -37.70 -22.64 13.73
CA ARG A 26 -39.16 -22.60 13.59
C ARG A 26 -39.71 -23.61 12.58
N ARG A 27 -38.88 -24.12 11.67
CA ARG A 27 -39.30 -25.06 10.61
C ARG A 27 -38.40 -26.28 10.56
N LYS A 28 -39.01 -27.45 10.40
CA LYS A 28 -38.32 -28.77 10.35
C LYS A 28 -37.33 -28.88 9.19
N GLU A 29 -37.60 -28.24 8.06
CA GLU A 29 -36.70 -28.20 6.90
C GLU A 29 -35.34 -27.55 7.22
N HIS A 30 -35.37 -26.43 7.96
CA HIS A 30 -34.15 -25.72 8.35
C HIS A 30 -33.34 -26.53 9.36
N LEU A 31 -34.02 -27.22 10.28
CA LEU A 31 -33.37 -28.17 11.18
C LEU A 31 -32.70 -29.32 10.40
N LYS A 32 -33.39 -29.90 9.42
CA LYS A 32 -32.87 -31.03 8.62
C LYS A 32 -31.61 -30.63 7.84
N ARG A 33 -31.59 -29.42 7.28
CA ARG A 33 -30.41 -28.87 6.62
C ARG A 33 -29.27 -28.56 7.59
N HIS A 34 -29.58 -28.12 8.80
CA HIS A 34 -28.58 -27.92 9.85
C HIS A 34 -27.98 -29.25 10.33
N GLN A 35 -28.80 -30.29 10.54
CA GLN A 35 -28.33 -31.62 10.94
C GLN A 35 -27.40 -32.26 9.90
N ALA A 36 -27.68 -32.06 8.60
CA ALA A 36 -26.82 -32.52 7.51
C ALA A 36 -25.40 -31.88 7.52
N ASN A 37 -25.18 -30.80 8.26
CA ASN A 37 -23.85 -30.20 8.44
C ASN A 37 -23.04 -30.88 9.55
N HIS A 38 -23.69 -31.56 10.52
CA HIS A 38 -23.00 -32.37 11.53
C HIS A 38 -22.45 -33.66 10.92
N GLU A 39 -23.16 -34.27 9.96
CA GLU A 39 -22.72 -35.46 9.23
C GLU A 39 -21.46 -35.24 8.38
N ARG A 40 -21.02 -33.99 8.16
CA ARG A 40 -19.98 -33.64 7.17
C ARG A 40 -18.71 -32.99 7.74
N GLN A 41 -18.43 -33.07 9.04
CA GLN A 41 -17.22 -32.46 9.63
C GLN A 41 -16.30 -33.49 10.31
N GLY A 42 -15.20 -33.83 9.61
CA GLY A 42 -13.93 -34.20 10.25
C GLY A 42 -13.12 -32.93 10.51
N ASN A 43 -12.79 -32.70 11.78
CA ASN A 43 -12.19 -31.48 12.34
C ASN A 43 -10.67 -31.36 12.13
N VAL A 44 -10.16 -30.13 11.91
CA VAL A 44 -8.82 -29.70 12.38
C VAL A 44 -8.91 -28.25 12.90
N PRO A 45 -8.38 -27.90 14.10
CA PRO A 45 -8.48 -26.57 14.69
C PRO A 45 -7.31 -25.64 14.34
N CYS A 46 -7.54 -24.32 14.44
CA CYS A 46 -6.57 -23.23 14.19
C CYS A 46 -5.78 -22.88 15.47
N PRO A 47 -4.46 -22.65 15.43
CA PRO A 47 -3.66 -22.36 16.63
C PRO A 47 -3.76 -20.92 17.19
N HIS A 48 -4.57 -20.03 16.59
CA HIS A 48 -4.54 -18.59 16.91
C HIS A 48 -5.90 -17.96 17.29
N CYS A 49 -7.01 -18.72 17.35
CA CYS A 49 -8.25 -18.21 17.95
C CYS A 49 -9.29 -19.32 18.26
N ASP A 50 -10.19 -19.07 19.22
CA ASP A 50 -11.29 -19.97 19.64
C ASP A 50 -12.55 -19.90 18.74
N GLN A 51 -12.43 -19.47 17.48
CA GLN A 51 -13.57 -19.44 16.53
C GLN A 51 -13.55 -20.60 15.54
N LYS A 52 -14.67 -21.33 15.45
CA LYS A 52 -14.87 -22.45 14.51
C LYS A 52 -15.26 -21.93 13.12
N LEU A 53 -14.31 -21.93 12.18
CA LEU A 53 -14.51 -21.56 10.78
C LEU A 53 -15.01 -22.75 9.95
N THR A 54 -16.15 -22.58 9.25
CA THR A 54 -16.61 -23.54 8.24
C THR A 54 -16.04 -23.20 6.87
N ARG A 55 -15.04 -24.01 6.48
CA ARG A 55 -14.60 -24.37 5.12
C ARG A 55 -13.75 -23.34 4.33
N LYS A 56 -12.62 -23.87 3.84
CA LYS A 56 -11.79 -23.31 2.75
C LYS A 56 -12.67 -22.81 1.60
N LYS A 57 -12.59 -21.52 1.27
CA LYS A 57 -12.95 -21.02 -0.05
C LYS A 57 -11.90 -21.54 -1.03
N LEU A 58 -12.18 -22.67 -1.69
CA LEU A 58 -11.73 -22.84 -3.07
C LEU A 58 -12.43 -21.75 -3.90
N PRO A 59 -11.75 -21.16 -4.90
CA PRO A 59 -12.31 -20.07 -5.66
C PRO A 59 -13.63 -20.51 -6.26
N ALA A 60 -14.66 -19.69 -6.08
CA ALA A 60 -15.91 -19.85 -6.80
C ALA A 60 -15.57 -19.95 -8.29
N SER A 61 -15.82 -21.11 -8.88
CA SER A 61 -16.04 -21.20 -10.32
C SER A 61 -17.01 -20.08 -10.66
N ARG A 62 -16.56 -19.14 -11.49
CA ARG A 62 -17.43 -18.15 -12.13
C ARG A 62 -18.70 -18.91 -12.55
N SER A 63 -19.88 -18.40 -12.21
CA SER A 63 -21.13 -18.94 -12.72
C SER A 63 -21.04 -18.96 -14.25
N LEU A 64 -20.77 -20.14 -14.82
CA LEU A 64 -20.61 -20.32 -16.26
C LEU A 64 -21.94 -19.93 -16.90
N LYS A 65 -21.92 -18.96 -17.82
CA LYS A 65 -23.11 -18.57 -18.59
C LYS A 65 -23.58 -19.80 -19.39
N ALA A 66 -24.86 -20.14 -19.27
CA ALA A 66 -25.46 -21.19 -20.09
C ALA A 66 -25.45 -20.77 -21.59
N CYS A 67 -25.16 -21.71 -22.49
CA CYS A 67 -25.21 -21.46 -23.94
C CYS A 67 -26.64 -21.09 -24.39
N SER A 68 -26.76 -20.49 -25.58
CA SER A 68 -28.03 -20.02 -26.15
C SER A 68 -29.07 -21.15 -26.20
N ALA A 69 -28.67 -22.35 -26.62
CA ALA A 69 -29.55 -23.51 -26.75
C ALA A 69 -30.07 -24.02 -25.39
N CYS A 70 -29.20 -24.18 -24.38
CA CYS A 70 -29.63 -24.58 -23.04
C CYS A 70 -30.50 -23.52 -22.37
N ARG A 71 -30.18 -22.23 -22.59
CA ARG A 71 -30.95 -21.11 -22.06
C ARG A 71 -32.36 -21.05 -22.66
N GLN A 72 -32.50 -21.23 -23.97
CA GLN A 72 -33.80 -21.22 -24.64
C GLN A 72 -34.68 -22.39 -24.20
N ARG A 73 -34.06 -23.52 -23.86
CA ARG A 73 -34.75 -24.72 -23.34
C ARG A 73 -34.97 -24.72 -21.84
N LYS A 74 -34.43 -23.73 -21.10
CA LYS A 74 -34.46 -23.65 -19.63
C LYS A 74 -33.91 -24.92 -18.95
N GLU A 75 -32.90 -25.53 -19.55
CA GLU A 75 -32.22 -26.71 -19.02
C GLU A 75 -30.86 -26.32 -18.41
N ILE A 76 -30.33 -27.19 -17.54
CA ILE A 76 -29.05 -26.95 -16.87
C ILE A 76 -27.93 -27.08 -17.91
N CYS A 77 -27.08 -26.05 -18.01
CA CYS A 77 -25.88 -26.07 -18.85
C CYS A 77 -24.65 -26.33 -17.99
N GLU A 78 -23.97 -27.44 -18.25
CA GLU A 78 -22.76 -27.83 -17.50
C GLU A 78 -21.50 -27.04 -17.94
N GLY A 79 -21.60 -26.26 -19.03
CA GLY A 79 -20.48 -25.52 -19.60
C GLY A 79 -19.60 -26.37 -20.54
N GLY A 80 -18.65 -25.72 -21.23
CA GLY A 80 -17.88 -26.30 -22.35
C GLY A 80 -18.48 -25.95 -23.72
N SER A 81 -17.64 -25.88 -24.76
CA SER A 81 -18.04 -25.61 -26.15
C SER A 81 -17.50 -26.70 -27.08
N PRO A 82 -18.35 -27.62 -27.58
CA PRO A 82 -19.77 -27.76 -27.29
C PRO A 82 -20.04 -28.27 -25.87
N CYS A 83 -21.16 -27.90 -25.26
CA CYS A 83 -21.54 -28.46 -23.96
C CYS A 83 -22.12 -29.88 -24.17
N LYS A 84 -21.97 -30.78 -23.19
CA LYS A 84 -22.42 -32.19 -23.31
C LYS A 84 -23.88 -32.35 -23.73
N ALA A 85 -24.75 -31.45 -23.26
CA ALA A 85 -26.17 -31.47 -23.60
C ALA A 85 -26.44 -31.12 -25.08
N CYS A 86 -25.63 -30.23 -25.67
CA CYS A 86 -25.70 -29.89 -27.08
C CYS A 86 -25.01 -30.95 -27.97
N GLU A 87 -23.90 -31.52 -27.49
CA GLU A 87 -23.14 -32.57 -28.17
C GLU A 87 -23.97 -33.86 -28.33
N GLN A 88 -24.61 -34.35 -27.26
CA GLN A 88 -25.45 -35.56 -27.31
C GLN A 88 -26.68 -35.43 -28.20
N ARG A 89 -27.09 -34.20 -28.53
CA ARG A 89 -28.29 -33.93 -29.33
C ARG A 89 -27.97 -33.46 -30.73
N GLU A 90 -26.68 -33.36 -31.08
CA GLU A 90 -26.19 -32.84 -32.36
C GLU A 90 -26.75 -31.44 -32.69
N ILE A 91 -26.77 -30.55 -31.68
CA ILE A 91 -27.31 -29.19 -31.82
C ILE A 91 -26.19 -28.16 -31.66
N ASP A 92 -26.22 -27.13 -32.49
CA ASP A 92 -25.21 -26.06 -32.47
C ASP A 92 -25.14 -25.35 -31.11
N CYS A 93 -23.95 -25.33 -30.53
CA CYS A 93 -23.71 -24.81 -29.18
C CYS A 93 -23.04 -23.44 -29.26
N SER A 94 -23.85 -22.39 -29.39
CA SER A 94 -23.35 -21.01 -29.41
C SER A 94 -23.44 -20.35 -28.02
N LEU A 95 -22.28 -19.99 -27.46
CA LEU A 95 -22.18 -19.09 -26.31
C LEU A 95 -22.38 -17.65 -26.79
N VAL A 96 -23.62 -17.28 -27.12
CA VAL A 96 -23.94 -15.92 -27.55
C VAL A 96 -23.94 -15.01 -26.31
N GLU A 97 -22.89 -14.19 -26.15
CA GLU A 97 -22.99 -12.99 -25.31
C GLU A 97 -23.99 -12.05 -25.96
N GLN A 98 -25.10 -11.76 -25.28
CA GLN A 98 -26.13 -10.86 -25.80
C GLN A 98 -25.58 -9.43 -25.93
N SER A 99 -25.06 -9.10 -27.11
CA SER A 99 -25.45 -7.89 -27.80
C SER A 99 -26.69 -8.23 -28.64
N SER A 100 -27.86 -7.72 -28.26
CA SER A 100 -29.08 -7.84 -29.08
C SER A 100 -29.16 -6.67 -30.08
N PRO A 101 -29.49 -6.90 -31.37
CA PRO A 101 -29.57 -5.84 -32.38
C PRO A 101 -31.00 -5.47 -32.87
N ALA A 102 -31.08 -4.24 -33.41
CA ALA A 102 -31.96 -3.65 -34.46
C ALA A 102 -33.46 -3.35 -34.17
N GLY A 103 -34.03 -2.18 -34.55
CA GLY A 103 -33.47 -1.05 -35.30
C GLY A 103 -34.43 0.14 -35.51
N HIS A 104 -33.85 1.27 -35.94
CA HIS A 104 -34.45 2.32 -36.79
C HIS A 104 -33.31 3.12 -37.45
N PRO A 105 -33.48 3.64 -38.68
CA PRO A 105 -32.38 4.15 -39.48
C PRO A 105 -32.12 5.64 -39.23
N GLY A 106 -30.84 6.02 -39.24
CA GLY A 106 -30.39 7.36 -39.61
C GLY A 106 -30.19 8.35 -38.47
N ARG A 107 -28.99 8.36 -37.86
CA ARG A 107 -28.26 9.60 -37.55
C ARG A 107 -26.79 9.30 -37.23
N ASN A 108 -25.87 9.81 -38.05
CA ASN A 108 -24.46 9.90 -37.72
C ASN A 108 -24.29 10.73 -36.44
N GLN A 109 -23.94 10.09 -35.33
CA GLN A 109 -23.27 10.73 -34.19
C GLN A 109 -22.27 9.72 -33.61
N SER A 110 -20.99 9.97 -33.86
CA SER A 110 -19.90 9.48 -33.02
C SER A 110 -20.17 9.93 -31.58
N GLY A 111 -20.67 9.01 -30.74
CA GLY A 111 -20.82 9.25 -29.32
C GLY A 111 -19.44 9.34 -28.66
N PRO A 112 -19.28 10.17 -27.61
CA PRO A 112 -18.01 10.25 -26.89
C PRO A 112 -17.76 8.92 -26.19
N GLU A 113 -16.61 8.29 -26.45
CA GLU A 113 -16.10 7.19 -25.65
C GLU A 113 -16.10 7.63 -24.18
N ILE A 114 -16.80 6.89 -23.33
CA ILE A 114 -16.77 7.11 -21.88
C ILE A 114 -15.32 6.84 -21.46
N PRO A 115 -14.59 7.81 -20.87
CA PRO A 115 -13.22 7.56 -20.45
C PRO A 115 -13.22 6.41 -19.45
N GLU A 116 -12.51 5.33 -19.76
CA GLU A 116 -12.28 4.24 -18.82
C GLU A 116 -11.68 4.81 -17.53
N SER A 117 -12.18 4.38 -16.37
CA SER A 117 -11.65 4.84 -15.09
C SER A 117 -10.16 4.45 -14.99
N PRO A 118 -9.25 5.36 -14.61
CA PRO A 118 -7.82 5.05 -14.58
C PRO A 118 -7.54 3.85 -13.68
N SER A 119 -6.68 2.96 -14.15
CA SER A 119 -6.19 1.78 -13.42
C SER A 119 -5.16 2.16 -12.36
N ILE A 120 -4.81 1.20 -11.51
CA ILE A 120 -3.72 1.35 -10.53
C ILE A 120 -2.41 1.76 -11.23
N HIS A 121 -2.10 1.14 -12.38
CA HIS A 121 -0.88 1.42 -13.14
C HIS A 121 -0.86 2.85 -13.66
N ASP A 122 -2.01 3.39 -14.07
CA ASP A 122 -2.11 4.78 -14.55
C ASP A 122 -1.78 5.77 -13.43
N TYR A 123 -2.31 5.54 -12.22
CA TYR A 123 -1.97 6.38 -11.07
C TYR A 123 -0.52 6.25 -10.60
N VAL A 124 0.04 5.04 -10.66
CA VAL A 124 1.47 4.82 -10.38
C VAL A 124 2.33 5.58 -11.39
N LYS A 125 1.97 5.52 -12.68
CA LYS A 125 2.68 6.30 -13.71
C LYS A 125 2.57 7.80 -13.44
N ILE A 126 1.38 8.30 -13.14
CA ILE A 126 1.16 9.72 -12.82
C ILE A 126 2.01 10.15 -11.60
N TYR A 127 2.14 9.30 -10.59
CA TYR A 127 3.03 9.55 -9.44
C TYR A 127 4.48 9.74 -9.88
N PHE A 128 5.03 8.83 -10.68
CA PHE A 128 6.41 8.91 -11.14
C PHE A 128 6.64 10.07 -12.13
N ASP A 129 5.64 10.44 -12.92
CA ASP A 129 5.73 11.56 -13.85
C ASP A 129 5.66 12.94 -13.14
N HIS A 130 4.88 13.08 -12.05
CA HIS A 130 4.53 14.41 -11.50
C HIS A 130 4.96 14.65 -10.06
N PHE A 131 5.06 13.61 -9.22
CA PHE A 131 5.42 13.76 -7.80
C PHE A 131 6.86 13.33 -7.55
N HIS A 132 7.28 12.20 -8.12
CA HIS A 132 8.63 11.66 -7.93
C HIS A 132 9.77 12.61 -8.31
N PRO A 133 9.70 13.43 -9.38
CA PRO A 133 10.76 14.40 -9.68
C PRO A 133 10.98 15.42 -8.55
N GLU A 134 9.92 15.72 -7.82
CA GLU A 134 9.95 16.61 -6.66
C GLU A 134 10.21 15.87 -5.34
N TRP A 135 10.18 14.54 -5.29
CA TRP A 135 10.39 13.78 -4.06
C TRP A 135 10.97 12.39 -4.38
N PRO A 136 12.25 12.33 -4.83
CA PRO A 136 12.77 11.15 -5.53
C PRO A 136 13.22 10.01 -4.60
N PHE A 137 12.51 9.73 -3.51
CA PHE A 137 12.92 8.72 -2.53
C PHE A 137 12.38 7.30 -2.77
N LEU A 138 11.60 7.10 -3.85
CA LEU A 138 11.27 5.77 -4.38
C LEU A 138 12.05 5.54 -5.67
N HIS A 139 12.51 4.33 -5.92
CA HIS A 139 13.22 4.03 -7.16
C HIS A 139 12.26 3.51 -8.23
N GLU A 140 12.02 4.29 -9.28
CA GLU A 140 11.04 3.97 -10.33
C GLU A 140 11.30 2.60 -10.97
N SER A 141 12.56 2.32 -11.31
CA SER A 141 12.89 1.09 -12.03
C SER A 141 12.73 -0.18 -11.19
N THR A 142 12.86 -0.12 -9.86
CA THR A 142 12.62 -1.30 -9.00
C THR A 142 11.20 -1.38 -8.45
N PHE A 143 10.42 -0.30 -8.53
CA PHE A 143 9.06 -0.28 -8.02
C PHE A 143 8.14 -1.18 -8.87
N ASP A 144 7.60 -2.22 -8.24
CA ASP A 144 6.67 -3.15 -8.87
C ASP A 144 5.41 -3.29 -7.99
N PRO A 145 4.25 -2.70 -8.40
CA PRO A 145 3.02 -2.75 -7.62
C PRO A 145 2.57 -4.17 -7.23
N ALA A 146 3.01 -5.21 -7.95
CA ALA A 146 2.68 -6.60 -7.63
C ALA A 146 3.56 -7.21 -6.53
N LYS A 147 4.73 -6.64 -6.26
CA LYS A 147 5.70 -7.12 -5.26
C LYS A 147 5.77 -6.25 -4.02
N GLU A 148 5.37 -4.98 -4.14
CA GLU A 148 5.40 -4.03 -3.03
C GLU A 148 4.30 -4.28 -1.98
N PRO A 149 4.56 -3.95 -0.70
CA PRO A 149 3.52 -3.96 0.33
C PRO A 149 2.35 -3.05 -0.04
N GLY A 150 1.13 -3.53 0.19
CA GLY A 150 -0.08 -2.81 -0.24
C GLY A 150 -0.22 -1.39 0.32
N VAL A 151 0.36 -1.10 1.50
CA VAL A 151 0.36 0.25 2.09
C VAL A 151 1.16 1.26 1.25
N LEU A 152 2.29 0.81 0.69
CA LEU A 152 3.14 1.65 -0.15
C LEU A 152 2.49 1.88 -1.52
N VAL A 153 1.99 0.81 -2.15
CA VAL A 153 1.26 0.91 -3.43
C VAL A 153 0.07 1.85 -3.30
N GLN A 154 -0.71 1.73 -2.22
CA GLN A 154 -1.87 2.61 -1.99
C GLN A 154 -1.45 4.06 -1.72
N SER A 155 -0.32 4.31 -1.04
CA SER A 155 0.21 5.66 -0.83
C SER A 155 0.67 6.31 -2.14
N VAL A 156 1.31 5.54 -3.03
CA VAL A 156 1.69 5.98 -4.39
C VAL A 156 0.45 6.29 -5.23
N VAL A 157 -0.54 5.39 -5.24
CA VAL A 157 -1.81 5.60 -5.95
C VAL A 157 -2.55 6.82 -5.42
N MET A 158 -2.57 7.04 -4.10
CA MET A 158 -3.19 8.21 -3.48
C MET A 158 -2.62 9.52 -4.02
N LEU A 159 -1.28 9.63 -4.11
CA LEU A 159 -0.62 10.80 -4.67
C LEU A 159 -0.82 10.92 -6.18
N GLY A 160 -0.83 9.80 -6.91
CA GLY A 160 -1.19 9.78 -8.33
C GLY A 160 -2.62 10.29 -8.59
N MET A 161 -3.59 9.88 -7.77
CA MET A 161 -4.97 10.37 -7.82
C MET A 161 -5.05 11.87 -7.57
N TRP A 162 -4.24 12.38 -6.63
CA TRP A 162 -4.17 13.80 -6.32
C TRP A 162 -3.56 14.61 -7.47
N ALA A 163 -2.45 14.14 -8.03
CA ALA A 163 -1.74 14.75 -9.15
C ALA A 163 -2.57 14.75 -10.44
N GLN A 164 -3.43 13.77 -10.67
CA GLN A 164 -4.38 13.76 -11.80
C GLN A 164 -5.30 15.01 -11.80
N GLY A 165 -5.54 15.62 -10.65
CA GLY A 165 -6.18 16.94 -10.58
C GLY A 165 -7.70 16.96 -10.64
N SER A 166 -8.35 15.90 -11.13
CA SER A 166 -9.82 15.82 -11.21
C SER A 166 -10.45 15.91 -9.80
N ARG A 167 -11.60 16.60 -9.67
CA ARG A 167 -12.27 16.74 -8.37
C ARG A 167 -12.64 15.38 -7.76
N SER A 168 -13.06 14.43 -8.60
CA SER A 168 -13.38 13.07 -8.14
C SER A 168 -12.14 12.35 -7.61
N SER A 169 -11.02 12.45 -8.35
CA SER A 169 -9.76 11.80 -7.98
C SER A 169 -9.15 12.41 -6.72
N LYS A 170 -9.17 13.75 -6.58
CA LYS A 170 -8.74 14.43 -5.35
C LYS A 170 -9.57 14.03 -4.13
N ASN A 171 -10.89 13.94 -4.27
CA ASN A 171 -11.76 13.46 -3.18
C ASN A 171 -11.46 11.99 -2.81
N ALA A 172 -11.21 11.14 -3.81
CA ALA A 172 -10.82 9.75 -3.59
C ALA A 172 -9.45 9.64 -2.89
N ALA A 173 -8.49 10.50 -3.25
CA ALA A 173 -7.19 10.59 -2.60
C ALA A 173 -7.33 10.97 -1.12
N ILE A 174 -8.13 11.99 -0.80
CA ILE A 174 -8.41 12.39 0.60
C ILE A 174 -9.04 11.24 1.40
N ALA A 175 -10.03 10.54 0.81
CA ALA A 175 -10.66 9.39 1.48
C ALA A 175 -9.68 8.23 1.69
N LEU A 176 -8.77 8.00 0.74
CA LEU A 176 -7.72 6.98 0.85
C LEU A 176 -6.67 7.37 1.91
N HIS A 177 -6.29 8.64 1.98
CA HIS A 177 -5.41 9.18 3.03
C HIS A 177 -5.94 8.87 4.42
N SER A 178 -7.21 9.20 4.72
CA SER A 178 -7.80 8.91 6.04
C SER A 178 -7.78 7.41 6.38
N ARG A 179 -8.03 6.54 5.39
CA ARG A 179 -8.00 5.09 5.59
C ARG A 179 -6.59 4.56 5.84
N LEU A 180 -5.60 5.06 5.09
CA LEU A 180 -4.21 4.68 5.24
C LEU A 180 -3.62 5.19 6.56
N ALA A 181 -3.91 6.43 6.94
CA ALA A 181 -3.51 6.99 8.23
C ALA A 181 -4.04 6.13 9.39
N SER A 182 -5.32 5.76 9.36
CA SER A 182 -5.91 4.86 10.37
C SER A 182 -5.25 3.47 10.38
N ALA A 183 -4.96 2.90 9.22
CA ALA A 183 -4.29 1.61 9.12
C ALA A 183 -2.84 1.65 9.67
N ILE A 184 -2.08 2.68 9.31
CA ILE A 184 -0.69 2.90 9.79
C ILE A 184 -0.66 3.07 11.30
N GLN A 185 -1.59 3.86 11.87
CA GLN A 185 -1.74 4.01 13.31
C GLN A 185 -2.12 2.69 13.98
N GLY A 186 -3.04 1.93 13.39
CA GLY A 186 -3.45 0.61 13.90
C GLY A 186 -2.32 -0.42 13.89
N GLN A 187 -1.31 -0.26 13.02
CA GLN A 187 -0.13 -1.13 12.94
C GLN A 187 1.10 -0.54 13.63
N ARG A 188 0.95 0.52 14.44
CA ARG A 188 2.08 1.25 15.05
C ARG A 188 3.04 0.36 15.83
N SER A 189 2.55 -0.63 16.55
CA SER A 189 3.40 -1.59 17.28
C SER A 189 4.31 -2.45 16.40
N GLN A 190 4.07 -2.54 15.09
CA GLN A 190 4.87 -3.35 14.16
C GLN A 190 6.00 -2.56 13.48
N TRP A 191 5.93 -1.23 13.48
CA TRP A 191 6.89 -0.39 12.77
C TRP A 191 7.50 0.72 13.63
N ASP A 192 6.85 1.11 14.73
CA ASP A 192 7.34 2.17 15.61
C ASP A 192 8.41 1.60 16.55
N HIS A 193 9.66 1.84 16.19
CA HIS A 193 10.84 1.48 16.97
C HIS A 193 11.38 2.65 17.80
N SER A 194 10.62 3.74 17.95
CA SER A 194 11.07 4.95 18.66
C SER A 194 11.44 4.71 20.12
N LYS A 195 10.87 3.66 20.73
CA LYS A 195 11.08 3.24 22.13
C LYS A 195 11.59 1.80 22.24
N ALA A 196 12.09 1.22 21.15
CA ALA A 196 12.62 -0.14 21.19
C ALA A 196 13.96 -0.16 21.96
N GLU A 197 14.13 -1.14 22.84
CA GLU A 197 15.37 -1.34 23.58
C GLU A 197 16.49 -1.85 22.64
N PRO A 198 17.79 -1.62 22.96
CA PRO A 198 18.91 -2.04 22.12
C PRO A 198 18.88 -3.52 21.75
N ASP A 199 18.49 -4.41 22.67
CA ASP A 199 18.43 -5.84 22.41
C ASP A 199 17.30 -6.23 21.44
N GLN A 200 16.26 -5.39 21.33
CA GLN A 200 15.11 -5.64 20.46
C GLN A 200 15.39 -5.25 19.02
N ILE A 201 16.33 -4.32 18.77
CA ILE A 201 16.63 -3.81 17.42
C ILE A 201 17.68 -4.64 16.67
N ILE A 202 18.41 -5.52 17.35
CA ILE A 202 19.46 -6.34 16.74
C ILE A 202 18.87 -7.25 15.66
N GLY A 203 19.37 -7.10 14.43
CA GLY A 203 18.98 -7.95 13.29
C GLY A 203 17.57 -7.68 12.74
N ILE A 204 16.91 -6.61 13.17
CA ILE A 204 15.66 -6.16 12.55
C ILE A 204 15.93 -5.77 11.09
N LYS A 205 15.16 -6.36 10.17
CA LYS A 205 15.05 -5.83 8.81
C LYS A 205 14.22 -4.55 8.83
N TRP A 206 14.75 -3.49 8.28
CA TRP A 206 14.07 -2.20 8.27
C TRP A 206 12.75 -2.23 7.49
N PRO A 207 11.63 -1.75 8.06
CA PRO A 207 10.33 -1.71 7.38
C PRO A 207 10.24 -0.50 6.43
N ILE A 208 11.18 -0.41 5.47
CA ILE A 208 11.37 0.75 4.59
C ILE A 208 10.09 1.14 3.85
N ALA A 209 9.36 0.17 3.29
CA ALA A 209 8.10 0.45 2.59
C ALA A 209 7.04 1.11 3.50
N THR A 210 6.99 0.72 4.78
CA THR A 210 6.09 1.36 5.76
C THR A 210 6.57 2.77 6.08
N TYR A 211 7.87 2.98 6.25
CA TYR A 211 8.45 4.29 6.51
C TYR A 211 8.25 5.27 5.36
N GLN A 212 8.48 4.83 4.12
CA GLN A 212 8.16 5.57 2.91
C GLN A 212 6.66 5.90 2.87
N SER A 213 5.79 4.94 3.19
CA SER A 213 4.34 5.18 3.27
C SER A 213 3.98 6.24 4.30
N VAL A 214 4.53 6.18 5.51
CA VAL A 214 4.31 7.18 6.57
C VAL A 214 4.74 8.56 6.08
N LEU A 215 5.91 8.67 5.45
CA LEU A 215 6.41 9.93 4.90
C LEU A 215 5.48 10.48 3.80
N LEU A 216 5.02 9.64 2.87
CA LEU A 216 4.06 10.03 1.84
C LEU A 216 2.72 10.51 2.43
N GLN A 217 2.23 9.89 3.51
CA GLN A 217 1.04 10.36 4.21
C GLN A 217 1.25 11.74 4.83
N VAL A 218 2.40 11.97 5.48
CA VAL A 218 2.73 13.29 6.06
C VAL A 218 2.85 14.36 4.96
N ILE A 219 3.53 14.06 3.84
CA ILE A 219 3.62 15.00 2.71
C ILE A 219 2.23 15.33 2.14
N PHE A 220 1.37 14.33 2.01
CA PHE A 220 -0.01 14.55 1.55
C PHE A 220 -0.82 15.43 2.52
N SER A 221 -0.64 15.24 3.83
CA SER A 221 -1.23 16.09 4.86
C SER A 221 -0.82 17.56 4.66
N ILE A 222 0.46 17.84 4.38
CA ILE A 222 0.95 19.19 4.08
C ILE A 222 0.21 19.79 2.87
N PHE A 223 0.03 19.03 1.79
CA PHE A 223 -0.63 19.52 0.58
C PHE A 223 -2.11 19.84 0.81
N THR A 224 -2.80 19.03 1.61
CA THR A 224 -4.23 19.22 1.86
C THR A 224 -4.50 20.30 2.90
N THR A 225 -3.58 20.54 3.83
CA THR A 225 -3.72 21.61 4.81
C THR A 225 -3.12 22.94 4.36
N ARG A 226 -2.38 23.00 3.24
CA ARG A 226 -1.73 24.23 2.75
C ARG A 226 -2.66 25.43 2.66
N ASP A 227 -3.91 25.23 2.22
CA ASP A 227 -4.87 26.31 2.02
C ASP A 227 -5.63 26.71 3.30
N SER A 228 -5.61 25.87 4.34
CA SER A 228 -6.38 26.05 5.59
C SER A 228 -5.51 26.25 6.84
N GLY A 229 -4.26 25.78 6.81
CA GLY A 229 -3.29 25.86 7.87
C GLY A 229 -2.46 27.14 7.72
N GLY A 230 -2.58 28.05 8.68
CA GLY A 230 -1.72 29.23 8.71
C GLY A 230 -0.24 28.85 8.70
N VAL A 231 0.55 29.58 7.93
CA VAL A 231 2.01 29.50 7.94
C VAL A 231 2.49 30.20 9.21
N ASP A 232 3.32 29.53 10.01
CA ASP A 232 3.95 30.15 11.19
C ASP A 232 4.98 31.22 10.75
N PHE A 233 5.37 32.13 11.63
CA PHE A 233 6.41 33.14 11.37
C PHE A 233 7.75 32.53 10.95
N GLY A 234 7.98 31.24 11.26
CA GLY A 234 9.12 30.46 10.78
C GLY A 234 8.95 29.87 9.36
N LEU A 235 7.94 30.27 8.59
CA LEU A 235 7.62 29.71 7.27
C LEU A 235 7.36 28.19 7.27
N ARG A 236 6.88 27.66 8.40
CA ARG A 236 6.54 26.24 8.57
C ARG A 236 5.04 26.02 8.37
N HIS A 237 4.70 24.92 7.72
CA HIS A 237 3.34 24.44 7.50
C HIS A 237 2.80 23.75 8.75
N ARG A 238 1.62 24.17 9.19
CA ARG A 238 0.91 23.55 10.31
C ARG A 238 0.17 22.30 9.83
N ILE A 239 0.53 21.15 10.37
CA ILE A 239 -0.16 19.86 10.12
C ILE A 239 -0.93 19.39 11.36
N PRO A 240 -1.91 18.47 11.21
CA PRO A 240 -2.63 17.88 12.32
C PRO A 240 -1.68 17.20 13.33
N ALA A 241 -2.06 17.22 14.62
CA ALA A 241 -1.22 16.68 15.69
C ALA A 241 -0.94 15.16 15.52
N GLU A 242 -1.90 14.41 14.99
CA GLU A 242 -1.74 12.97 14.71
C GLU A 242 -0.66 12.71 13.65
N ASP A 243 -0.63 13.51 12.58
CA ASP A 243 0.37 13.40 11.51
C ASP A 243 1.75 13.83 12.00
N TYR A 244 1.82 14.88 12.84
CA TYR A 244 3.07 15.29 13.48
C TYR A 244 3.59 14.22 14.47
N SER A 245 2.69 13.50 15.15
CA SER A 245 3.05 12.35 15.99
C SER A 245 3.63 11.21 15.17
N LEU A 246 3.07 10.93 13.98
CA LEU A 246 3.63 9.95 13.04
C LEU A 246 5.02 10.36 12.56
N LEU A 247 5.18 11.63 12.15
CA LEU A 247 6.48 12.17 11.74
C LEU A 247 7.54 12.03 12.85
N THR A 248 7.16 12.38 14.08
CA THR A 248 8.04 12.27 15.26
C THR A 248 8.45 10.82 15.53
N ALA A 249 7.49 9.89 15.50
CA ALA A 249 7.75 8.48 15.71
C ALA A 249 8.62 7.88 14.59
N LEU A 250 8.38 8.30 13.33
CA LEU A 250 9.19 7.89 12.19
C LEU A 250 10.65 8.31 12.36
N VAL A 251 10.90 9.60 12.63
CA VAL A 251 12.27 10.12 12.82
C VAL A 251 12.97 9.38 13.96
N GLN A 252 12.29 9.21 15.09
CA GLN A 252 12.89 8.54 16.25
C GLN A 252 13.13 7.04 15.98
N SER A 253 12.26 6.37 15.23
CA SER A 253 12.45 4.97 14.81
C SER A 253 13.64 4.85 13.86
N CYS A 254 13.77 5.73 12.87
CA CYS A 254 14.90 5.75 11.94
C CYS A 254 16.23 6.00 12.69
N ARG A 255 16.23 6.91 13.67
CA ARG A 255 17.38 7.18 14.53
C ARG A 255 17.77 5.94 15.35
N ASN A 256 16.79 5.29 15.98
CA ASN A 256 17.04 4.11 16.81
C ASN A 256 17.53 2.91 16.01
N LEU A 257 17.08 2.77 14.75
CA LEU A 257 17.53 1.71 13.84
C LEU A 257 18.82 2.03 13.09
N GLY A 258 19.39 3.22 13.25
CA GLY A 258 20.62 3.63 12.56
C GLY A 258 20.46 3.93 11.06
N ILE A 259 19.24 4.20 10.57
CA ILE A 259 18.98 4.43 9.13
C ILE A 259 19.78 5.62 8.59
N PHE A 260 20.11 6.60 9.43
CA PHE A 260 20.87 7.78 9.03
C PHE A 260 22.40 7.57 8.98
N SER A 261 22.88 6.34 9.16
CA SER A 261 24.31 5.99 9.19
C SER A 261 24.67 5.11 7.99
N TYR A 262 25.62 5.56 7.16
CA TYR A 262 26.09 4.77 6.02
C TYR A 262 26.65 3.38 6.42
N PRO A 263 27.49 3.25 7.47
CA PRO A 263 27.90 1.94 7.96
C PRO A 263 26.72 1.01 8.29
N GLU A 264 25.67 1.51 8.93
CA GLU A 264 24.49 0.71 9.27
C GLU A 264 23.63 0.35 8.06
N MET A 265 23.56 1.22 7.04
CA MET A 265 22.92 0.85 5.77
C MET A 265 23.57 -0.38 5.14
N LEU A 266 24.90 -0.50 5.24
CA LEU A 266 25.63 -1.64 4.69
C LEU A 266 25.41 -2.94 5.47
N THR A 267 25.09 -2.88 6.77
CA THR A 267 24.83 -4.09 7.59
C THR A 267 23.54 -4.81 7.19
N GLN A 268 22.64 -4.13 6.47
CA GLN A 268 21.38 -4.70 5.98
C GLN A 268 21.56 -5.73 4.86
N TYR A 269 22.75 -5.81 4.25
CA TYR A 269 23.00 -6.67 3.10
C TYR A 269 23.90 -7.85 3.46
N PRO A 270 23.44 -9.10 3.25
CA PRO A 270 24.27 -10.29 3.44
C PRO A 270 25.50 -10.30 2.51
N ALA A 271 26.52 -11.05 2.92
CA ALA A 271 27.69 -11.33 2.10
C ALA A 271 27.27 -11.97 0.77
N GLY A 272 27.81 -11.46 -0.34
CA GLY A 272 27.49 -11.94 -1.70
C GLY A 272 26.31 -11.24 -2.38
N THR A 273 25.66 -10.27 -1.73
CA THR A 273 24.66 -9.42 -2.38
C THR A 273 25.29 -8.67 -3.56
N PRO A 274 24.68 -8.66 -4.76
CA PRO A 274 25.19 -7.90 -5.89
C PRO A 274 25.37 -6.43 -5.55
N ILE A 275 26.50 -5.84 -5.93
CA ILE A 275 26.85 -4.46 -5.56
C ILE A 275 25.80 -3.47 -6.10
N THR A 276 25.22 -3.77 -7.25
CA THR A 276 24.12 -2.99 -7.85
C THR A 276 22.90 -2.90 -6.95
N MET A 277 22.51 -3.99 -6.29
CA MET A 277 21.37 -4.03 -5.36
C MET A 277 21.70 -3.31 -4.05
N ILE A 278 22.93 -3.47 -3.55
CA ILE A 278 23.42 -2.71 -2.39
C ILE A 278 23.37 -1.21 -2.71
N TRP A 279 23.85 -0.80 -3.88
CA TRP A 279 23.85 0.59 -4.31
C TRP A 279 22.43 1.16 -4.38
N VAL A 280 21.50 0.49 -5.09
CA VAL A 280 20.11 0.98 -5.22
C VAL A 280 19.48 1.18 -3.86
N GLY A 281 19.60 0.21 -2.95
CA GLY A 281 18.99 0.35 -1.64
C GLY A 281 19.69 1.40 -0.78
N VAL A 282 21.04 1.46 -0.74
CA VAL A 282 21.74 2.56 -0.02
C VAL A 282 21.28 3.93 -0.51
N GLU A 283 21.16 4.10 -1.82
CA GLU A 283 20.70 5.35 -2.44
C GLU A 283 19.23 5.65 -2.14
N GLU A 284 18.38 4.61 -2.05
CA GLU A 284 16.99 4.72 -1.57
C GLU A 284 16.95 5.26 -0.13
N MET A 285 17.75 4.68 0.78
CA MET A 285 17.79 5.10 2.19
C MET A 285 18.30 6.53 2.35
N LYS A 286 19.33 6.94 1.60
CA LYS A 286 19.83 8.33 1.66
C LYS A 286 18.79 9.33 1.18
N ARG A 287 18.15 9.09 0.04
CA ARG A 287 17.09 9.97 -0.50
C ARG A 287 15.89 10.02 0.42
N PHE A 288 15.50 8.87 0.98
CA PHE A 288 14.46 8.81 2.01
C PHE A 288 14.81 9.66 3.25
N ALA A 289 16.04 9.52 3.77
CA ALA A 289 16.49 10.26 4.94
C ALA A 289 16.53 11.78 4.69
N LEU A 290 16.96 12.22 3.51
CA LEU A 290 16.96 13.63 3.15
C LEU A 290 15.53 14.17 2.86
N ALA A 291 14.64 13.36 2.28
CA ALA A 291 13.23 13.74 2.13
C ALA A 291 12.57 13.91 3.51
N LEU A 292 12.87 12.99 4.44
CA LEU A 292 12.45 13.09 5.83
C LEU A 292 13.02 14.36 6.49
N TYR A 293 14.29 14.68 6.28
CA TYR A 293 14.93 15.92 6.73
C TYR A 293 14.15 17.15 6.29
N LYS A 294 13.88 17.27 4.99
CA LYS A 294 13.13 18.39 4.44
C LYS A 294 11.73 18.50 5.06
N VAL A 295 11.01 17.39 5.17
CA VAL A 295 9.67 17.35 5.79
C VAL A 295 9.71 17.81 7.26
N THR A 296 10.69 17.39 8.05
CA THR A 296 10.82 17.86 9.44
C THR A 296 11.04 19.36 9.57
N HIS A 297 11.70 19.98 8.59
CA HIS A 297 12.02 21.40 8.59
C HIS A 297 10.85 22.27 8.14
N ILE A 298 10.02 21.77 7.23
CA ILE A 298 8.86 22.50 6.72
C ILE A 298 7.57 22.27 7.52
N CYS A 299 7.50 21.29 8.43
CA CYS A 299 6.31 20.99 9.23
C CYS A 299 6.36 21.55 10.65
N THR A 300 5.23 21.95 11.22
CA THR A 300 5.05 22.30 12.65
C THR A 300 3.67 21.85 13.16
N THR A 301 3.47 21.81 14.48
CA THR A 301 2.18 21.50 15.13
C THR A 301 1.77 22.61 16.10
N VAL A 302 0.48 22.67 16.43
CA VAL A 302 -0.14 23.71 17.30
C VAL A 302 0.36 23.62 18.74
N GLU A 303 0.67 22.41 19.20
CA GLU A 303 0.93 22.11 20.60
C GLU A 303 2.43 22.16 20.95
N ARG A 304 3.04 23.35 20.98
CA ARG A 304 4.15 23.66 21.92
C ARG A 304 4.53 25.14 21.97
N GLN A 305 4.10 25.83 23.03
CA GLN A 305 4.75 27.04 23.58
C GLN A 305 5.59 26.68 24.82
N THR A 306 6.38 25.60 24.75
CA THR A 306 7.37 25.31 25.80
C THR A 306 8.77 25.31 25.19
N ASN A 307 9.48 26.40 25.47
CA ASN A 307 10.93 26.60 25.43
C ASN A 307 11.71 25.89 24.31
N ALA A 308 12.12 26.71 23.33
CA ALA A 308 13.30 26.57 22.48
C ALA A 308 13.51 25.23 21.72
N SER A 309 13.22 25.28 20.41
CA SER A 309 14.24 25.02 19.38
C SER A 309 14.91 23.64 19.33
N GLU A 310 14.27 22.55 19.77
CA GLU A 310 14.78 21.22 19.40
C GLU A 310 14.21 20.84 18.03
N LYS A 311 15.00 21.06 16.97
CA LYS A 311 14.67 20.57 15.64
C LYS A 311 14.56 19.05 15.71
N LEU A 312 13.47 18.48 15.18
CA LEU A 312 13.21 17.03 15.22
C LEU A 312 14.35 16.22 14.60
N MET A 313 14.98 16.80 13.57
CA MET A 313 16.20 16.30 12.97
C MET A 313 17.10 17.48 12.58
N THR A 314 18.40 17.25 12.54
CA THR A 314 19.44 18.20 12.15
C THR A 314 20.30 17.59 11.04
N VAL A 315 21.07 18.42 10.34
CA VAL A 315 22.00 17.91 9.32
C VAL A 315 23.04 16.98 9.95
N ALA A 316 23.40 17.20 11.21
CA ALA A 316 24.35 16.37 11.95
C ALA A 316 23.83 14.94 12.24
N ASP A 317 22.51 14.70 12.18
CA ASP A 317 21.96 13.35 12.28
C ASP A 317 22.26 12.51 11.03
N LEU A 318 22.57 13.12 9.88
CA LEU A 318 22.77 12.45 8.59
C LEU A 318 24.25 12.08 8.37
N ALA A 319 24.65 10.91 8.86
CA ALA A 319 26.01 10.39 8.77
C ALA A 319 26.27 9.63 7.46
N PHE A 320 26.09 10.32 6.32
CA PHE A 320 26.37 9.81 4.96
C PHE A 320 26.64 10.98 4.00
N SER A 321 27.22 10.71 2.82
CA SER A 321 27.35 11.74 1.77
C SER A 321 26.06 11.97 1.00
N MET A 322 26.02 13.10 0.30
CA MET A 322 25.03 13.35 -0.75
C MET A 322 24.80 12.11 -1.66
N PRO A 323 23.54 11.85 -2.03
CA PRO A 323 23.19 10.85 -3.03
C PRO A 323 23.88 11.14 -4.37
N TYR A 324 23.97 10.12 -5.22
CA TYR A 324 24.45 10.27 -6.60
C TYR A 324 23.46 11.09 -7.45
N SER A 325 23.83 11.43 -8.68
CA SER A 325 23.01 12.25 -9.57
C SER A 325 21.61 11.68 -9.80
N ASP A 326 20.64 12.56 -10.06
CA ASP A 326 19.26 12.17 -10.32
C ASP A 326 19.13 11.42 -11.65
N GLU A 327 20.01 11.68 -12.62
CA GLU A 327 20.04 10.91 -13.88
C GLU A 327 20.38 9.46 -13.59
N ALA A 328 21.40 9.20 -12.76
CA ALA A 328 21.81 7.84 -12.41
C ALA A 328 20.72 7.09 -11.63
N TRP A 329 19.95 7.80 -10.81
CA TRP A 329 18.83 7.27 -10.03
C TRP A 329 17.60 6.94 -10.87
N ASN A 330 17.33 7.73 -11.91
CA ASN A 330 16.12 7.60 -12.73
C ASN A 330 16.34 6.82 -14.04
N LEU A 331 17.48 6.15 -14.22
CA LEU A 331 17.75 5.38 -15.43
C LEU A 331 16.72 4.26 -15.63
N SER A 332 16.19 4.16 -16.85
CA SER A 332 15.28 3.08 -17.24
C SER A 332 15.98 1.73 -17.30
N LYS A 333 15.22 0.65 -17.05
CA LYS A 333 15.64 -0.76 -17.08
C LYS A 333 16.50 -1.19 -18.28
N GLU A 334 16.41 -0.50 -19.42
CA GLU A 334 17.15 -0.84 -20.65
C GLU A 334 18.58 -0.27 -20.66
N THR A 335 18.85 0.79 -19.88
CA THR A 335 20.14 1.51 -19.87
C THR A 335 20.94 1.26 -18.58
N GLU A 336 20.32 0.61 -17.58
CA GLU A 336 20.87 0.33 -16.26
C GLU A 336 22.21 -0.43 -16.31
N GLY A 337 22.37 -1.43 -17.17
CA GLY A 337 23.51 -2.36 -17.10
C GLY A 337 24.90 -1.72 -17.20
N GLN A 338 25.10 -0.72 -18.06
CA GLN A 338 26.41 -0.11 -18.29
C GLN A 338 26.71 1.05 -17.34
N THR A 339 25.71 1.88 -17.02
CA THR A 339 25.90 3.05 -16.14
C THR A 339 25.87 2.64 -14.67
N LEU A 340 25.02 1.69 -14.29
CA LEU A 340 25.05 1.12 -12.94
C LEU A 340 26.39 0.43 -12.68
N SER A 341 26.99 -0.23 -13.69
CA SER A 341 28.36 -0.76 -13.58
C SER A 341 29.41 0.33 -13.38
N LYS A 342 29.26 1.52 -14.00
CA LYS A 342 30.18 2.67 -13.81
C LYS A 342 29.99 3.33 -12.45
N ALA A 343 28.74 3.60 -12.03
CA ALA A 343 28.41 4.12 -10.72
C ALA A 343 28.83 3.15 -9.60
N THR A 344 28.67 1.84 -9.84
CA THR A 344 29.13 0.76 -8.97
C THR A 344 30.67 0.69 -8.91
N ALA A 345 31.36 0.89 -10.04
CA ALA A 345 32.82 0.94 -10.09
C ALA A 345 33.36 2.17 -9.33
N GLN A 346 32.72 3.33 -9.47
CA GLN A 346 33.01 4.54 -8.71
C GLN A 346 32.72 4.36 -7.20
N ALA A 347 31.62 3.68 -6.84
CA ALA A 347 31.31 3.34 -5.46
C ALA A 347 32.33 2.34 -4.87
N SER A 348 32.83 1.40 -5.67
CA SER A 348 33.85 0.42 -5.27
C SER A 348 35.21 1.09 -5.07
N GLN A 349 35.63 2.00 -5.96
CA GLN A 349 36.85 2.80 -5.79
C GLN A 349 36.80 3.74 -4.58
N LYS A 350 35.61 4.25 -4.23
CA LYS A 350 35.40 5.06 -3.02
C LYS A 350 35.40 4.25 -1.72
N ARG A 351 35.11 2.95 -1.78
CA ARG A 351 35.10 2.04 -0.61
C ARG A 351 36.50 1.71 -0.08
N ASP A 352 37.50 1.75 -0.95
CA ASP A 352 38.93 1.54 -0.60
C ASP A 352 39.60 2.80 -0.01
N GLY A 353 38.89 3.94 0.02
CA GLY A 353 39.35 5.17 0.67
C GLY A 353 38.88 5.26 2.11
N ASP A 354 39.82 5.13 3.05
CA ASP A 354 39.76 5.47 4.48
C ASP A 354 38.43 6.12 4.96
N ASN A 355 37.50 5.28 5.46
CA ASN A 355 36.12 5.65 5.84
C ASN A 355 36.03 6.89 6.77
N GLU A 356 37.05 7.13 7.60
CA GLU A 356 37.10 8.27 8.53
C GLU A 356 37.45 9.60 7.85
N LYS A 357 38.25 9.59 6.76
CA LYS A 357 38.60 10.82 6.03
C LYS A 357 37.45 11.33 5.15
N TRP A 358 36.54 10.44 4.76
CA TRP A 358 35.41 10.77 3.91
C TRP A 358 34.22 11.34 4.67
N ILE A 359 33.90 10.86 5.88
CA ILE A 359 32.85 11.47 6.72
C ILE A 359 33.18 12.96 7.00
N ASN A 360 34.47 13.25 7.22
CA ASN A 360 34.95 14.63 7.41
C ASN A 360 35.01 15.48 6.12
N SER A 361 35.20 14.87 4.94
CA SER A 361 35.21 15.61 3.66
C SER A 361 33.83 15.76 3.01
N SER A 362 32.91 14.83 3.26
CA SER A 362 31.54 14.84 2.72
C SER A 362 30.62 15.83 3.42
N PHE A 363 31.03 16.35 4.58
CA PHE A 363 30.37 17.46 5.26
C PHE A 363 30.42 18.76 4.44
N THR A 364 31.22 18.83 3.37
CA THR A 364 31.39 20.03 2.53
C THR A 364 31.26 19.73 1.04
N THR A 365 30.07 19.44 0.55
CA THR A 365 29.54 20.09 -0.68
C THR A 365 28.01 19.98 -0.67
N LEU A 366 27.32 21.05 -0.26
CA LEU A 366 25.85 21.13 -0.21
C LEU A 366 25.23 21.62 -1.53
N ASN A 367 25.97 21.54 -2.63
CA ASN A 367 25.51 21.99 -3.93
C ASN A 367 26.18 21.15 -5.01
N ASP A 368 25.51 20.09 -5.43
CA ASP A 368 25.88 19.30 -6.60
C ASP A 368 24.90 19.67 -7.73
N PRO A 369 25.35 20.31 -8.82
CA PRO A 369 24.47 20.71 -9.92
C PRO A 369 23.83 19.51 -10.64
N GLU A 370 24.30 18.28 -10.41
CA GLU A 370 23.72 17.04 -10.96
C GLU A 370 22.63 16.43 -10.04
N VAL A 371 22.32 17.07 -8.91
CA VAL A 371 21.21 16.72 -8.02
C VAL A 371 20.20 17.86 -8.06
N SER A 372 19.10 17.65 -8.80
CA SER A 372 18.08 18.67 -9.06
C SER A 372 17.24 19.01 -7.83
N PHE A 373 17.14 18.07 -6.90
CA PHE A 373 16.38 18.27 -5.68
C PHE A 373 17.16 19.07 -4.64
N ASP A 374 16.64 20.25 -4.28
CA ASP A 374 17.17 21.07 -3.18
C ASP A 374 16.84 20.39 -1.84
N TRP A 375 17.80 19.63 -1.32
CA TRP A 375 17.65 18.83 -0.10
C TRP A 375 17.68 19.67 1.18
N ILE A 376 18.02 20.97 1.11
CA ILE A 376 18.18 21.86 2.27
C ILE A 376 17.28 23.09 2.20
#